data_AF-A0A7C5HZI1-F1
#
_entry.id   AF-A0A7C5HZI1-F1
#
_cell.length_a   1.000
_cell.length_b   1.000
_cell.length_c   1.000
_cell.angle_alpha   90.00
_cell.angle_beta   90.00
_cell.angle_gamma   90.00
#
_symmetry.space_group_name_H-M   'P 1'
#
loop_
_entity.id
_entity.type
_entity.pdbx_description
1 polymer ?
#
loop_
_entity_poly.entity_id
_entity_poly.type
_entity_poly.pdbx_seq_one_letter_code
_entity_poly.pdbx_strand_id
1 'polypeptide(L)'
;MFKNKIKYFFWIFAVIFIVSRSGPAAPVFDTEEETIQINLHSWLFLGPLPAHLPAFHDDSQNSYLPENLLRFNELNFSALKPESGGSIVWYDGNDYEWHNINADENRVRIPSKTEALSKFFFATYIDVSQWTKAELSVKSAQIFTLFLDGNQISTKSKFNTASEESDHPSGRTLSRELEL
;
A
#
# COMPACT_ATOMS: atom_id res chain seq x y z
N MET A 1 -30.25 60.73 -4.68
CA MET A 1 -30.28 59.51 -3.82
C MET A 1 -30.33 58.28 -4.73
N PHE A 2 -29.69 57.19 -4.35
CA PHE A 2 -28.89 56.30 -5.21
C PHE A 2 -29.62 55.53 -6.34
N LYS A 3 -29.01 55.55 -7.54
CA LYS A 3 -29.23 54.59 -8.63
C LYS A 3 -28.57 53.27 -8.24
N ASN A 4 -29.35 52.19 -8.10
CA ASN A 4 -28.84 50.84 -7.98
C ASN A 4 -28.97 50.15 -9.35
N LYS A 5 -27.87 49.97 -10.08
CA LYS A 5 -27.82 49.10 -11.26
C LYS A 5 -26.90 47.93 -10.92
N ILE A 6 -27.53 46.80 -10.63
CA ILE A 6 -26.88 45.51 -10.43
C ILE A 6 -26.19 45.12 -11.75
N LYS A 7 -24.87 44.93 -11.70
CA LYS A 7 -24.08 44.37 -12.79
C LYS A 7 -24.10 42.85 -12.65
N TYR A 8 -24.92 42.17 -13.44
CA TYR A 8 -24.81 40.73 -13.62
C TYR A 8 -23.67 40.46 -14.61
N PHE A 9 -22.52 40.03 -14.07
CA PHE A 9 -21.38 39.57 -14.84
C PHE A 9 -21.61 38.11 -15.18
N PHE A 10 -22.32 37.86 -16.28
CA PHE A 10 -22.50 36.52 -16.83
C PHE A 10 -21.19 36.08 -17.47
N TRP A 11 -20.47 35.16 -16.82
CA TRP A 11 -19.39 34.42 -17.46
C TRP A 11 -20.01 33.46 -18.49
N ILE A 12 -19.84 33.79 -19.77
CA ILE A 12 -20.09 32.89 -20.88
C ILE A 12 -18.91 31.91 -20.90
N PHE A 13 -19.09 30.70 -20.36
CA PHE A 13 -18.17 29.60 -20.63
C PHE A 13 -18.55 29.00 -21.99
N ALA A 14 -17.77 29.33 -23.02
CA ALA A 14 -17.94 28.78 -24.35
C ALA A 14 -17.53 27.30 -24.33
N VAL A 15 -18.49 26.41 -24.57
CA VAL A 15 -18.23 25.00 -24.87
C VAL A 15 -17.75 24.93 -26.32
N ILE A 16 -16.45 24.73 -26.51
CA ILE A 16 -15.86 24.56 -27.84
C ILE A 16 -16.04 23.09 -28.24
N PHE A 17 -16.96 22.84 -29.19
CA PHE A 17 -17.04 21.58 -29.92
C PHE A 17 -15.96 21.59 -31.01
N ILE A 18 -14.91 20.79 -30.85
CA ILE A 18 -13.90 20.58 -31.89
C ILE A 18 -14.40 19.43 -32.78
N VAL A 19 -14.70 19.73 -34.04
CA VAL A 19 -14.87 18.70 -35.08
C VAL A 19 -13.53 18.54 -35.80
N SER A 20 -12.83 17.46 -35.51
CA SER A 20 -11.55 17.12 -36.15
C SER A 20 -11.80 16.40 -37.47
N ARG A 21 -11.15 16.86 -38.54
CA ARG A 21 -11.06 16.15 -39.83
C ARG A 21 -10.02 15.03 -39.70
N SER A 22 -10.40 13.80 -40.00
CA SER A 22 -9.50 12.66 -40.08
C SER A 22 -8.43 12.89 -41.15
N GLY A 23 -7.20 13.19 -40.70
CA GLY A 23 -6.00 13.07 -41.51
C GLY A 23 -5.60 11.61 -41.68
N PRO A 24 -4.70 11.29 -42.63
CA PRO A 24 -4.19 9.92 -42.77
C PRO A 24 -3.60 9.46 -41.44
N ALA A 25 -3.96 8.23 -41.04
CA ALA A 25 -3.49 7.60 -39.82
C ALA A 25 -1.95 7.71 -39.74
N ALA A 26 -1.47 8.33 -38.66
CA ALA A 26 -0.05 8.26 -38.33
C ALA A 26 0.33 6.78 -38.22
N PRO A 27 1.55 6.39 -38.63
CA PRO A 27 2.04 5.03 -38.42
C PRO A 27 1.94 4.73 -36.93
N VAL A 28 1.22 3.66 -36.60
CA VAL A 28 1.24 3.07 -35.26
C VAL A 28 2.66 2.57 -35.08
N PHE A 29 3.44 3.30 -34.29
CA PHE A 29 4.69 2.78 -33.76
C PHE A 29 4.29 1.74 -32.73
N ASP A 30 4.36 0.46 -33.11
CA ASP A 30 4.48 -0.64 -32.16
C ASP A 30 5.81 -0.46 -31.44
N THR A 31 5.79 0.40 -30.43
CA THR A 31 6.85 0.50 -29.46
C THR A 31 6.63 -0.71 -28.56
N GLU A 32 7.50 -1.71 -28.66
CA GLU A 32 7.54 -2.78 -27.67
C GLU A 32 7.71 -2.10 -26.30
N GLU A 33 6.64 -2.12 -25.49
CA GLU A 33 6.67 -1.57 -24.14
C GLU A 33 7.55 -2.50 -23.29
N GLU A 34 8.85 -2.20 -23.22
CA GLU A 34 9.78 -2.93 -22.36
C GLU A 34 9.33 -2.82 -20.90
N THR A 35 8.93 -3.95 -20.33
CA THR A 35 8.59 -4.03 -18.91
C THR A 35 9.89 -4.07 -18.10
N ILE A 36 10.12 -3.04 -17.29
CA ILE A 36 11.28 -2.94 -16.42
C ILE A 36 10.94 -3.53 -15.05
N GLN A 37 11.70 -4.54 -14.62
CA GLN A 37 11.59 -5.08 -13.28
C GLN A 37 12.45 -4.26 -12.30
N ILE A 38 11.80 -3.70 -11.27
CA ILE A 38 12.47 -2.93 -10.22
C ILE A 38 12.30 -3.66 -8.89
N ASN A 39 13.42 -3.91 -8.21
CA ASN A 39 13.40 -4.45 -6.86
C ASN A 39 13.42 -3.31 -5.83
N LEU A 40 12.49 -3.35 -4.89
CA LEU A 40 12.37 -2.35 -3.83
C LEU A 40 13.42 -2.59 -2.74
N HIS A 41 14.49 -1.77 -2.77
CA HIS A 41 15.61 -1.92 -1.85
C HIS A 41 15.41 -1.20 -0.52
N SER A 42 14.79 -0.01 -0.51
CA SER A 42 14.68 0.82 0.69
C SER A 42 13.25 0.90 1.21
N TRP A 43 13.10 0.65 2.50
CA TRP A 43 11.83 0.61 3.20
C TRP A 43 11.91 1.41 4.49
N LEU A 44 10.81 2.04 4.85
CA LEU A 44 10.53 2.48 6.20
C LEU A 44 9.85 1.34 6.93
N PHE A 45 10.28 1.09 8.15
CA PHE A 45 9.82 0.01 9.01
C PHE A 45 9.37 0.55 10.36
N LEU A 46 8.23 0.06 10.83
CA LEU A 46 7.69 0.36 12.15
C LEU A 46 7.21 -0.95 12.80
N GLY A 47 7.78 -1.26 13.96
CA GLY A 47 7.41 -2.41 14.78
C GLY A 47 8.60 -3.08 15.47
N PRO A 48 8.37 -4.17 16.21
CA PRO A 48 7.08 -4.85 16.42
C PRO A 48 6.11 -4.03 17.28
N LEU A 49 4.87 -3.87 16.81
CA LEU A 49 3.79 -3.31 17.63
C LEU A 49 2.93 -4.44 18.18
N PRO A 50 2.51 -4.40 19.47
CA PRO A 50 1.70 -5.44 20.05
C PRO A 50 0.34 -5.52 19.35
N ALA A 51 -0.07 -6.75 19.00
CA ALA A 51 -1.36 -7.02 18.39
C ALA A 51 -2.14 -8.01 19.26
N HIS A 52 -3.30 -7.58 19.74
CA HIS A 52 -4.14 -8.38 20.61
C HIS A 52 -5.33 -8.95 19.85
N LEU A 53 -5.64 -10.21 20.11
CA LEU A 53 -6.92 -10.77 19.71
C LEU A 53 -8.02 -10.22 20.63
N PRO A 54 -9.26 -10.07 20.14
CA PRO A 54 -10.39 -9.65 20.97
C PRO A 54 -10.57 -10.54 22.21
N ALA A 55 -11.15 -9.97 23.26
CA ALA A 55 -11.63 -10.76 24.39
C ALA A 55 -12.59 -11.84 23.87
N PHE A 56 -12.39 -13.10 24.26
CA PHE A 56 -13.13 -14.29 23.79
C PHE A 56 -12.82 -14.78 22.37
N HIS A 57 -11.61 -14.53 21.85
CA HIS A 57 -11.19 -15.11 20.56
C HIS A 57 -11.25 -16.65 20.49
N ASP A 58 -11.17 -17.32 21.64
CA ASP A 58 -11.23 -18.78 21.79
C ASP A 58 -12.65 -19.32 22.07
N ASP A 59 -13.70 -18.49 22.01
CA ASP A 59 -15.06 -18.99 22.18
C ASP A 59 -15.47 -19.90 21.00
N SER A 60 -15.94 -21.09 21.34
CA SER A 60 -16.46 -22.11 20.44
C SER A 60 -17.51 -21.63 19.44
N GLN A 61 -18.28 -20.58 19.77
CA GLN A 61 -19.34 -20.08 18.90
C GLN A 61 -18.87 -19.04 17.87
N ASN A 62 -17.72 -18.38 18.09
CA ASN A 62 -17.27 -17.31 17.22
C ASN A 62 -15.75 -17.13 17.28
N SER A 63 -15.02 -18.16 16.87
CA SER A 63 -13.56 -18.17 16.93
C SER A 63 -12.95 -17.06 16.07
N TYR A 64 -12.11 -16.24 16.70
CA TYR A 64 -11.47 -15.11 16.06
C TYR A 64 -10.01 -15.45 15.73
N LEU A 65 -9.74 -15.71 14.46
CA LEU A 65 -8.41 -16.08 13.98
C LEU A 65 -7.51 -14.85 13.76
N PRO A 66 -6.16 -14.99 13.80
CA PRO A 66 -5.24 -13.89 13.54
C PRO A 66 -5.44 -13.19 12.20
N GLU A 67 -5.89 -13.92 11.16
CA GLU A 67 -6.21 -13.36 9.84
C GLU A 67 -7.31 -12.30 9.89
N ASN A 68 -8.21 -12.35 10.87
CA ASN A 68 -9.24 -11.35 11.04
C ASN A 68 -8.67 -9.99 11.50
N LEU A 69 -7.49 -9.97 12.12
CA LEU A 69 -6.83 -8.71 12.50
C LEU A 69 -6.49 -7.83 11.29
N LEU A 70 -6.35 -8.41 10.10
CA LEU A 70 -6.12 -7.66 8.86
C LEU A 70 -7.36 -6.92 8.35
N ARG A 71 -8.55 -7.21 8.91
CA ARG A 71 -9.80 -6.51 8.56
C ARG A 71 -9.95 -5.18 9.28
N PHE A 72 -9.14 -4.94 10.32
CA PHE A 72 -9.23 -3.75 11.15
C PHE A 72 -8.06 -2.83 10.82
N ASN A 73 -8.38 -1.64 10.30
CA ASN A 73 -7.41 -0.59 10.04
C ASN A 73 -7.23 0.23 11.32
N GLU A 74 -6.16 -0.07 12.05
CA GLU A 74 -5.80 0.64 13.29
C GLU A 74 -5.19 2.02 13.01
N LEU A 75 -4.56 2.16 11.85
CA LEU A 75 -4.02 3.41 11.36
C LEU A 75 -4.92 3.99 10.28
N ASN A 76 -5.03 5.32 10.27
CA ASN A 76 -5.61 6.03 9.13
C ASN A 76 -4.55 6.12 8.02
N PHE A 77 -4.47 5.08 7.18
CA PHE A 77 -3.48 5.00 6.10
C PHE A 77 -3.57 6.14 5.08
N SER A 78 -4.73 6.78 4.92
CA SER A 78 -4.88 7.95 4.03
C SER A 78 -4.25 9.23 4.61
N ALA A 79 -4.09 9.31 5.93
CA ALA A 79 -3.47 10.45 6.61
C ALA A 79 -2.02 10.16 7.05
N LEU A 80 -1.61 8.90 7.03
CA LEU A 80 -0.29 8.46 7.46
C LEU A 80 0.77 8.94 6.45
N LYS A 81 1.83 9.56 6.97
CA LYS A 81 2.99 10.01 6.18
C LYS A 81 4.26 9.43 6.81
N PRO A 82 4.59 8.16 6.54
CA PRO A 82 5.79 7.54 7.09
C PRO A 82 7.05 8.32 6.71
N GLU A 83 7.90 8.64 7.67
CA GLU A 83 9.20 9.26 7.45
C GLU A 83 10.20 8.72 8.48
N SER A 84 11.48 8.61 8.12
CA SER A 84 12.50 8.14 9.05
C SER A 84 12.59 9.08 10.26
N GLY A 85 12.54 8.53 11.47
CA GLY A 85 12.52 9.31 12.71
C GLY A 85 11.12 9.81 13.10
N GLY A 86 10.13 9.72 12.21
CA GLY A 86 8.75 9.99 12.56
C GLY A 86 8.22 8.94 13.53
N SER A 87 7.34 9.33 14.45
CA SER A 87 6.76 8.42 15.44
C SER A 87 5.24 8.37 15.39
N ILE A 88 4.68 7.27 15.89
CA ILE A 88 3.26 7.14 16.21
C ILE A 88 3.10 6.69 17.66
N VAL A 89 2.04 7.14 18.31
CA VAL A 89 1.61 6.59 19.60
C VAL A 89 0.72 5.38 19.31
N TRP A 90 1.06 4.21 19.87
CA TRP A 90 0.26 3.00 19.72
C TRP A 90 -0.76 2.85 20.84
N TYR A 91 -1.64 1.83 20.75
CA TYR A 91 -2.72 1.63 21.72
C TYR A 91 -2.26 1.24 23.11
N ASP A 92 -1.03 0.76 23.25
CA ASP A 92 -0.40 0.50 24.54
C ASP A 92 0.15 1.78 25.21
N GLY A 93 0.03 2.93 24.52
CA GLY A 93 0.50 4.24 24.98
C GLY A 93 1.98 4.49 24.74
N ASN A 94 2.70 3.57 24.09
CA ASN A 94 4.11 3.74 23.76
C ASN A 94 4.30 4.43 22.41
N ASP A 95 5.40 5.16 22.29
CA ASP A 95 5.85 5.74 21.03
C ASP A 95 6.65 4.71 20.23
N TYR A 96 6.30 4.56 18.95
CA TYR A 96 7.01 3.71 18.00
C TYR A 96 7.54 4.58 16.87
N GLU A 97 8.80 4.38 16.51
CA GLU A 97 9.51 5.19 15.51
C GLU A 97 9.72 4.43 14.21
N TRP A 98 9.58 5.14 13.10
CA TRP A 98 9.91 4.64 11.77
C TRP A 98 11.42 4.64 11.54
N HIS A 99 11.95 3.50 11.15
CA HIS A 99 13.36 3.32 10.84
C HIS A 99 13.56 2.90 9.39
N ASN A 100 14.66 3.32 8.79
CA ASN A 100 15.06 2.79 7.49
C ASN A 100 15.56 1.35 7.63
N ILE A 101 15.04 0.46 6.79
CA ILE A 101 15.56 -0.89 6.60
C ILE A 101 15.80 -1.13 5.11
N ASN A 102 16.96 -1.71 4.80
CA ASN A 102 17.29 -2.09 3.44
C ASN A 102 17.03 -3.58 3.21
N ALA A 103 16.53 -3.90 2.03
CA ALA A 103 16.33 -5.26 1.58
C ALA A 103 17.68 -5.86 1.15
N ASP A 104 18.03 -6.98 1.73
CA ASP A 104 19.20 -7.77 1.33
C ASP A 104 18.74 -8.90 0.40
N GLU A 105 19.41 -9.08 -0.74
CA GLU A 105 19.03 -10.07 -1.77
C GLU A 105 17.52 -10.05 -2.14
N ASN A 106 16.93 -8.85 -2.28
CA ASN A 106 15.50 -8.60 -2.54
C ASN A 106 14.56 -9.08 -1.41
N ARG A 107 15.05 -9.12 -0.16
CA ARG A 107 14.27 -9.54 1.00
C ARG A 107 14.48 -8.59 2.17
N VAL A 108 13.40 -8.24 2.83
CA VAL A 108 13.46 -7.56 4.13
C VAL A 108 13.33 -8.61 5.23
N ARG A 109 14.29 -8.64 6.15
CA ARG A 109 14.22 -9.50 7.35
C ARG A 109 13.55 -8.73 8.47
N ILE A 110 12.49 -9.30 9.03
CA ILE A 110 11.84 -8.74 10.22
C ILE A 110 12.81 -8.91 11.40
N PRO A 111 13.23 -7.83 12.07
CA PRO A 111 14.36 -7.83 13.01
C PRO A 111 14.10 -8.58 14.34
N SER A 112 12.88 -9.05 14.60
CA SER A 112 12.50 -9.59 15.91
C SER A 112 11.80 -10.93 15.79
N LYS A 113 12.30 -11.94 16.51
CA LYS A 113 11.54 -13.14 16.86
C LYS A 113 10.63 -12.75 18.03
N THR A 114 9.42 -12.29 17.73
CA THR A 114 8.44 -11.95 18.77
C THR A 114 7.74 -13.22 19.21
N GLU A 115 7.75 -13.52 20.51
CA GLU A 115 6.95 -14.64 21.05
C GLU A 115 5.45 -14.34 21.01
N ALA A 116 5.10 -13.04 21.09
CA ALA A 116 3.74 -12.55 21.01
C ALA A 116 3.34 -12.16 19.57
N LEU A 117 2.03 -12.24 19.30
CA LEU A 117 1.43 -11.75 18.06
C LEU A 117 1.69 -10.25 17.93
N SER A 118 2.31 -9.87 16.80
CA SER A 118 2.79 -8.52 16.57
C SER A 118 2.44 -8.05 15.17
N LYS A 119 2.26 -6.74 15.01
CA LYS A 119 2.08 -6.06 13.74
C LYS A 119 3.37 -5.35 13.35
N PHE A 120 3.58 -5.30 12.05
CA PHE A 120 4.72 -4.64 11.42
C PHE A 120 4.18 -3.84 10.25
N PHE A 121 4.63 -2.60 10.13
CA PHE A 121 4.31 -1.76 8.98
C PHE A 121 5.57 -1.53 8.16
N PHE A 122 5.40 -1.65 6.85
CA PHE A 122 6.43 -1.35 5.85
C PHE A 122 5.86 -0.33 4.90
N ALA A 123 6.64 0.72 4.64
CA ALA A 123 6.28 1.76 3.69
C ALA A 123 7.45 2.04 2.76
N THR A 124 7.14 2.35 1.51
CA THR A 124 8.11 2.83 0.53
C THR A 124 7.40 3.78 -0.41
N TYR A 125 8.15 4.74 -0.96
CA TYR A 125 7.64 5.71 -1.90
C TYR A 125 8.17 5.38 -3.28
N ILE A 126 7.26 5.34 -4.26
CA ILE A 126 7.59 5.06 -5.64
C ILE A 126 7.34 6.35 -6.42
N ASP A 127 8.39 6.87 -7.04
CA ASP A 127 8.31 8.00 -7.96
C ASP A 127 8.26 7.45 -9.38
N VAL A 128 7.15 7.71 -10.09
CA VAL A 128 6.91 7.22 -11.44
C VAL A 128 6.40 8.35 -12.33
N SER A 129 6.64 8.20 -13.63
CA SER A 129 6.04 9.11 -14.62
C SER A 129 4.53 8.92 -14.69
N GLN A 130 3.80 9.95 -15.11
CA GLN A 130 2.35 9.85 -15.30
C GLN A 130 2.00 8.75 -16.31
N TRP A 131 0.85 8.08 -16.07
CA TRP A 131 0.34 7.00 -16.92
C TRP A 131 1.21 5.75 -16.87
N THR A 132 1.79 5.45 -15.71
CA THR A 132 2.59 4.25 -15.52
C THR A 132 1.71 3.09 -15.11
N LYS A 133 1.83 1.98 -15.83
CA LYS A 133 1.24 0.72 -15.45
C LYS A 133 2.32 -0.16 -14.83
N ALA A 134 2.08 -0.67 -13.62
CA ALA A 134 3.05 -1.48 -12.89
C ALA A 134 2.40 -2.72 -12.27
N GLU A 135 3.18 -3.77 -12.04
CA GLU A 135 2.76 -4.91 -11.21
C GLU A 135 3.59 -4.94 -9.93
N LEU A 136 2.93 -4.86 -8.78
CA LEU A 136 3.56 -5.05 -7.48
C LEU A 136 3.45 -6.52 -7.07
N SER A 137 4.60 -7.17 -6.93
CA SER A 137 4.73 -8.55 -6.46
C SER A 137 5.36 -8.60 -5.07
N VAL A 138 4.64 -9.17 -4.09
CA VAL A 138 5.15 -9.37 -2.73
C VAL A 138 5.07 -10.85 -2.35
N LYS A 139 6.20 -11.42 -1.94
CA LYS A 139 6.29 -12.81 -1.47
C LYS A 139 6.57 -12.83 0.03
N SER A 140 5.68 -13.46 0.80
CA SER A 140 5.84 -13.59 2.25
C SER A 140 5.24 -14.88 2.81
N ALA A 141 5.85 -15.43 3.86
CA ALA A 141 5.26 -16.48 4.67
C ALA A 141 4.12 -15.97 5.56
N GLN A 142 4.21 -14.70 5.98
CA GLN A 142 3.26 -14.05 6.90
C GLN A 142 2.00 -13.58 6.17
N ILE A 143 0.94 -13.31 6.93
CA ILE A 143 -0.27 -12.64 6.45
C ILE A 143 -0.01 -11.13 6.33
N PHE A 144 -0.60 -10.46 5.33
CA PHE A 144 -0.42 -9.02 5.14
C PHE A 144 -1.54 -8.40 4.30
N THR A 145 -1.68 -7.08 4.42
CA THR A 145 -2.54 -6.25 3.56
C THR A 145 -1.68 -5.19 2.88
N LEU A 146 -1.93 -4.95 1.59
CA LEU A 146 -1.28 -3.91 0.80
C LEU A 146 -2.21 -2.72 0.63
N PHE A 147 -1.62 -1.54 0.78
CA PHE A 147 -2.28 -0.26 0.57
C PHE A 147 -1.49 0.54 -0.47
N LEU A 148 -2.21 1.28 -1.32
CA LEU A 148 -1.66 2.28 -2.24
C LEU A 148 -2.44 3.57 -2.02
N ASP A 149 -1.72 4.66 -1.72
CA ASP A 149 -2.30 5.97 -1.39
C ASP A 149 -3.43 5.90 -0.34
N GLY A 150 -3.23 5.05 0.67
CA GLY A 150 -4.19 4.81 1.75
C GLY A 150 -5.35 3.88 1.40
N ASN A 151 -5.52 3.49 0.14
CA ASN A 151 -6.56 2.56 -0.29
C ASN A 151 -6.05 1.12 -0.25
N GLN A 152 -6.84 0.22 0.34
CA GLN A 152 -6.51 -1.21 0.33
C GLN A 152 -6.63 -1.78 -1.08
N ILE A 153 -5.56 -2.40 -1.58
CA ILE A 153 -5.51 -2.97 -2.95
C ILE A 153 -5.47 -4.50 -2.96
N SER A 154 -4.97 -5.13 -1.89
CA SER A 154 -4.87 -6.60 -1.81
C SER A 154 -4.62 -7.10 -0.38
N THR A 155 -4.98 -8.36 -0.11
CA THR A 155 -4.78 -9.00 1.20
C THR A 155 -4.38 -10.46 1.03
N LYS A 156 -3.33 -10.88 1.74
CA LYS A 156 -2.95 -12.28 1.96
C LYS A 156 -3.35 -12.68 3.38
N SER A 157 -4.45 -13.42 3.51
CA SER A 157 -5.01 -13.82 4.80
C SER A 157 -4.49 -15.17 5.33
N LYS A 158 -3.70 -15.93 4.56
CA LYS A 158 -3.21 -17.25 4.98
C LYS A 158 -1.71 -17.27 5.26
N PHE A 159 -1.34 -17.82 6.41
CA PHE A 159 0.05 -18.16 6.72
C PHE A 159 0.53 -19.30 5.82
N ASN A 160 1.81 -19.26 5.48
CA ASN A 160 2.48 -20.44 4.94
C ASN A 160 3.23 -21.13 6.07
N THR A 161 2.78 -22.31 6.46
CA THR A 161 3.58 -23.20 7.29
C THR A 161 4.76 -23.68 6.44
N ALA A 162 5.99 -23.39 6.86
CA ALA A 162 7.16 -24.00 6.24
C ALA A 162 7.13 -25.50 6.55
N SER A 163 7.11 -26.35 5.51
CA SER A 163 7.54 -27.74 5.64
C SER A 163 9.04 -27.73 5.97
N GLU A 164 9.47 -28.52 6.94
CA GLU A 164 10.82 -28.52 7.55
C GLU A 164 11.99 -28.78 6.59
N GLU A 165 11.75 -28.98 5.29
CA GLU A 165 12.77 -29.10 4.25
C GLU A 165 12.61 -28.01 3.19
N SER A 166 13.35 -26.91 3.32
CA SER A 166 14.02 -26.22 2.20
C SER A 166 14.54 -24.83 2.62
N ASP A 167 15.81 -24.56 2.29
CA ASP A 167 16.48 -23.25 2.39
C ASP A 167 15.93 -22.18 1.42
N HIS A 168 14.76 -22.41 0.81
CA HIS A 168 14.16 -21.47 -0.13
C HIS A 168 13.22 -20.49 0.59
N PRO A 169 13.06 -19.24 0.08
CA PRO A 169 12.08 -18.30 0.62
C PRO A 169 10.69 -18.93 0.53
N SER A 170 10.22 -19.46 1.65
CA SER A 170 8.87 -20.00 1.79
C SER A 170 7.89 -18.82 1.84
N GLY A 171 6.89 -18.83 0.97
CA GLY A 171 5.96 -17.72 0.85
C GLY A 171 5.12 -17.82 -0.41
N ARG A 172 3.84 -17.44 -0.32
CA ARG A 172 2.99 -17.26 -1.50
C ARG A 172 3.24 -15.86 -2.02
N THR A 173 3.38 -15.75 -3.34
CA THR A 173 3.45 -14.47 -4.02
C THR A 173 2.05 -13.90 -4.18
N LEU A 174 1.91 -12.61 -3.88
CA LEU A 174 0.73 -11.82 -4.19
C LEU A 174 1.15 -10.77 -5.21
N SER A 175 0.54 -10.83 -6.39
CA SER A 175 0.75 -9.87 -7.48
C SER A 175 -0.47 -8.99 -7.62
N ARG A 176 -0.28 -7.69 -7.85
CA ARG A 176 -1.35 -6.75 -8.15
C ARG A 176 -0.90 -5.72 -9.18
N GLU A 177 -1.70 -5.59 -10.22
CA GLU A 177 -1.57 -4.52 -11.21
C GLU A 177 -2.00 -3.18 -10.60
N LEU A 178 -1.22 -2.14 -10.85
CA LEU A 178 -1.35 -0.78 -10.38
C LEU A 178 -1.40 0.17 -11.58
N GLU A 179 -2.30 1.13 -11.51
CA GLU A 179 -2.35 2.27 -12.41
C GLU A 179 -1.89 3.49 -11.60
N LEU A 180 -0.75 4.08 -11.98
CA LEU A 180 -0.04 5.14 -11.27
C LEU A 180 0.08 6.43 -12.10
#